data_AF-A0A933AHI0-F1
#
_entry.id   AF-A0A933AHI0-F1
#
_cell.length_a   1.000
_cell.length_b   1.000
_cell.length_c   1.000
_cell.angle_alpha   90.00
_cell.angle_beta   90.00
_cell.angle_gamma   90.00
#
_symmetry.space_group_name_H-M   'P 1'
#
loop_
_entity.id
_entity.type
_entity.pdbx_description
1 polymer ?
#
loop_
_entity_poly.entity_id
_entity_poly.type
_entity_poly.pdbx_seq_one_letter_code
_entity_poly.pdbx_strand_id
1 'polypeptide(L)' 'MASLDFKGKSVVQNYHLTVKYHELIPHRGKSLTGKVSLNDNLIIHGDNLKALKALLPTYAGKVKCIYIDP' A
#
# COMPACT_ATOMS: atom_id res chain seq x y z
N MET A 1 -9.62 26.27 14.97
CA MET A 1 -9.80 25.09 14.09
C MET A 1 -9.89 23.88 15.00
N ALA A 2 -10.94 23.06 14.90
CA ALA A 2 -11.07 21.88 15.75
C ALA A 2 -9.94 20.88 15.46
N SER A 3 -9.32 20.29 16.49
CA SER A 3 -8.22 19.34 16.33
C SER A 3 -8.30 18.23 17.38
N LEU A 4 -8.08 16.98 16.97
CA LEU A 4 -7.93 15.84 17.87
C LEU A 4 -6.46 15.67 18.25
N ASP A 5 -6.12 15.72 19.53
CA ASP A 5 -4.76 15.53 20.03
C ASP A 5 -4.66 14.28 20.91
N PHE A 6 -3.56 13.55 20.76
CA PHE A 6 -3.30 12.32 21.50
C PHE A 6 -1.80 12.07 21.61
N LYS A 7 -1.40 11.34 22.65
CA LYS A 7 0.02 11.03 22.91
C LYS A 7 0.63 10.30 21.71
N GLY A 8 1.71 10.86 21.15
CA GLY A 8 2.43 10.25 20.02
C GLY A 8 1.87 10.59 18.62
N LYS A 9 0.88 11.47 18.52
CA LYS A 9 0.28 11.90 17.24
C LYS A 9 1.32 12.29 16.17
N SER A 10 2.31 13.10 16.52
CA SER A 10 3.36 13.54 15.59
C SER A 10 4.21 12.37 15.06
N VAL A 11 4.45 11.36 15.89
CA VAL A 11 5.22 10.17 15.49
C VAL A 11 4.42 9.35 14.50
N VAL A 12 3.15 9.07 14.80
CA VAL A 12 2.27 8.29 13.91
C VAL A 12 2.08 8.99 12.56
N GLN A 13 1.86 10.31 12.58
CA GLN A 13 1.71 11.10 11.35
C GLN A 13 2.96 11.04 10.46
N ASN A 14 4.16 11.06 11.04
CA ASN A 14 5.41 11.09 10.28
C ASN A 14 6.01 9.71 10.00
N TYR A 15 5.52 8.64 10.63
CA TYR A 15 6.07 7.30 10.47
C TYR A 15 6.10 6.83 9.01
N HIS A 16 5.09 7.19 8.22
CA HIS A 16 5.07 6.84 6.79
C HIS A 16 6.25 7.44 6.00
N LEU A 17 6.92 8.50 6.49
CA LEU A 17 8.10 9.09 5.85
C LEU A 17 9.35 8.23 6.04
N THR A 18 9.41 7.44 7.11
CA THR A 18 10.55 6.54 7.39
C THR A 18 10.45 5.25 6.58
N VAL A 19 9.27 4.92 6.06
CA VAL A 19 9.03 3.74 5.22
C VAL A 19 9.39 4.05 3.77
N LYS A 20 10.47 3.41 3.29
CA LYS A 20 10.95 3.52 1.91
C LYS A 20 9.94 2.96 0.92
N TYR A 21 10.08 3.34 -0.35
CA TYR A 21 9.40 2.66 -1.45
C TYR A 21 9.88 1.21 -1.55
N HIS A 22 8.98 0.33 -1.96
CA HIS A 22 9.24 -1.10 -2.14
C HIS A 22 8.83 -1.51 -3.54
N GLU A 23 9.56 -2.45 -4.12
CA GLU A 23 9.20 -3.07 -5.39
C GLU A 23 8.23 -4.23 -5.17
N LEU A 24 7.25 -4.39 -6.06
CA LEU A 24 6.39 -5.57 -6.09
C LEU A 24 7.12 -6.69 -6.84
N ILE A 25 7.46 -7.77 -6.14
CA ILE A 25 8.16 -8.93 -6.72
C ILE A 25 7.12 -9.99 -7.13
N PRO A 26 7.00 -10.33 -8.43
CA PRO A 26 6.03 -11.32 -8.88
C PRO A 26 6.39 -12.74 -8.45
N HIS A 27 5.43 -13.46 -7.87
CA HIS A 27 5.56 -14.88 -7.53
C HIS A 27 4.95 -15.76 -8.61
N ARG A 28 5.74 -16.13 -9.64
CA ARG A 28 5.27 -16.89 -10.81
C ARG A 28 4.48 -18.17 -10.46
N GLY A 29 4.91 -18.92 -9.44
CA GLY A 29 4.22 -20.15 -9.01
C GLY A 29 2.85 -19.93 -8.34
N LYS A 30 2.52 -18.68 -7.97
CA LYS A 30 1.22 -18.29 -7.41
C LYS A 30 0.40 -17.44 -8.40
N SER A 31 1.00 -17.03 -9.51
CA SER A 31 0.31 -16.28 -10.55
C SER A 31 -0.53 -17.23 -11.39
N LEU A 32 -1.81 -16.92 -11.56
CA LEU A 32 -2.72 -17.70 -12.42
C LEU A 32 -2.56 -17.35 -13.91
N THR A 33 -2.01 -16.18 -14.21
CA THR A 33 -1.80 -15.70 -15.58
C THR A 33 -0.38 -15.98 -16.06
N GLY A 34 -0.25 -16.40 -17.32
CA GLY A 34 1.06 -16.69 -17.93
C GLY A 34 1.94 -15.44 -18.16
N LYS A 35 1.31 -14.26 -18.21
CA LYS A 35 2.01 -12.96 -18.30
C LYS A 35 1.71 -12.14 -17.06
N VAL A 36 2.76 -11.83 -16.30
CA VAL A 36 2.66 -10.90 -15.16
C VAL A 36 2.36 -9.50 -15.68
N SER A 37 1.29 -8.89 -15.15
CA SER A 37 0.89 -7.52 -15.44
C SER A 37 0.48 -6.85 -14.14
N LEU A 38 0.89 -5.59 -13.94
CA LEU A 38 0.38 -4.78 -12.85
C LEU A 38 -1.04 -4.29 -13.13
N ASN A 39 -1.53 -4.31 -14.36
CA ASN A 39 -2.87 -3.79 -14.68
C ASN A 39 -4.01 -4.80 -14.45
N ASP A 40 -3.72 -5.95 -13.83
CA ASP A 40 -4.70 -6.99 -13.53
C ASP A 40 -5.01 -7.03 -12.02
N ASN A 41 -5.84 -7.97 -11.58
CA ASN A 41 -6.12 -8.19 -10.16
C ASN A 41 -4.84 -8.61 -9.42
N LEU A 42 -4.47 -7.83 -8.41
CA LEU A 42 -3.27 -8.06 -7.60
C LEU A 42 -3.62 -8.62 -6.23
N ILE A 43 -2.96 -9.72 -5.86
CA ILE A 43 -2.91 -10.21 -4.49
C ILE A 43 -1.50 -9.94 -3.97
N ILE A 44 -1.38 -9.09 -2.96
CA ILE A 44 -0.10 -8.66 -2.40
C ILE A 44 0.04 -9.28 -1.01
N HIS A 45 1.16 -9.94 -0.76
CA HIS A 45 1.49 -10.52 0.54
C HIS A 45 2.55 -9.67 1.24
N GLY A 46 2.29 -9.28 2.49
CA GLY A 46 3.22 -8.53 3.32
C GLY A 46 2.53 -7.51 4.22
N ASP A 47 3.33 -6.64 4.82
CA ASP A 47 2.87 -5.50 5.61
C ASP A 47 2.09 -4.50 4.73
N ASN A 48 0.93 -4.05 5.22
CA ASN A 48 0.03 -3.19 4.46
C ASN A 48 0.63 -1.81 4.14
N LEU A 49 1.39 -1.20 5.05
CA LEU A 49 2.02 0.09 4.83
C LEU A 49 3.11 0.00 3.77
N LYS A 50 3.89 -1.09 3.76
CA LYS A 50 4.86 -1.37 2.68
C LYS A 50 4.17 -1.63 1.35
N ALA A 51 3.08 -2.39 1.33
CA ALA A 51 2.30 -2.66 0.12
C ALA A 51 1.72 -1.35 -0.47
N LEU A 52 1.14 -0.49 0.36
CA LEU A 52 0.63 0.81 -0.06
C LEU A 52 1.74 1.72 -0.61
N LYS A 53 2.94 1.70 0.00
CA LYS A 53 4.12 2.41 -0.53
C LYS A 53 4.54 1.90 -1.91
N ALA A 54 4.47 0.59 -2.14
CA ALA A 54 4.79 0.00 -3.44
C ALA A 54 3.77 0.36 -4.53
N LEU A 55 2.49 0.49 -4.15
CA LEU A 55 1.40 0.85 -5.07
C LEU A 55 1.33 2.35 -5.40
N LEU A 56 1.91 3.22 -4.55
CA LEU A 56 1.77 4.66 -4.67
C LEU A 56 2.16 5.22 -6.06
N PRO A 57 3.29 4.83 -6.69
CA PRO A 57 3.70 5.39 -7.98
C PRO A 57 2.73 5.08 -9.13
N THR A 58 2.01 3.97 -9.05
CA THR A 58 1.18 3.44 -10.15
C THR A 58 -0.32 3.67 -9.94
N TYR A 59 -0.80 3.69 -8.67
CA TYR A 59 -2.23 3.74 -8.33
C TYR A 59 -2.68 5.01 -7.60
N ALA A 60 -1.79 5.96 -7.30
CA ALA A 60 -2.18 7.23 -6.70
C ALA A 60 -3.28 7.92 -7.52
N GLY A 61 -4.39 8.29 -6.87
CA GLY A 61 -5.55 8.94 -7.51
C GLY A 61 -6.39 8.04 -8.42
N LYS A 62 -6.12 6.73 -8.50
CA LYS A 62 -6.84 5.80 -9.39
C LYS A 62 -7.79 4.83 -8.68
N VAL A 63 -7.77 4.80 -7.34
CA VAL A 63 -8.60 3.88 -6.55
C VAL A 63 -10.00 4.46 -6.36
N LYS A 64 -11.03 3.73 -6.83
CA LYS A 64 -12.44 4.15 -6.75
C LYS A 64 -13.08 3.90 -5.38
N CYS A 65 -12.73 2.80 -4.73
CA CYS A 65 -13.30 2.37 -3.45
C CYS A 65 -12.24 1.62 -2.64
N ILE A 66 -12.24 1.82 -1.33
CA ILE A 66 -11.40 1.10 -0.38
C ILE A 66 -12.33 0.48 0.66
N TYR A 67 -12.22 -0.83 0.86
CA TYR A 67 -12.90 -1.57 1.92
C TYR A 67 -11.83 -2.18 2.83
N ILE A 68 -11.94 -1.92 4.14
CA ILE A 68 -11.04 -2.42 5.18
C ILE A 68 -11.86 -2.85 6.40
N ASP A 69 -11.43 -3.94 7.02
CA ASP A 69 -11.88 -4.41 8.34
C ASP A 69 -10.62 -4.47 9.22
N PRO A 70 -10.25 -3.34 9.85
CA PRO A 70 -8.94 -3.13 10.47
C PRO A 70 -8.77 -3.81 11.84
#